data_AF-A0AAV6CZ47-F1
#
_entry.id   AF-A0AAV6CZ47-F1
#
_cell.length_a   1.000
_cell.length_b   1.000
_cell.length_c   1.000
_cell.angle_alpha   90.00
_cell.angle_beta   90.00
_cell.angle_gamma   90.00
#
_symmetry.space_group_name_H-M   'P 1'
#
loop_
_entity.id
_entity.type
_entity.pdbx_description
1 polymer ?
#
loop_
_entity_poly.entity_id
_entity_poly.type
_entity_poly.pdbx_seq_one_letter_code
_entity_poly.pdbx_strand_id
1 'polypeptide(L)'
;MTPDRTPEEVIALAHAVLQGGADMLQLRHKTLPRGELLELARHLRALTSESGALFIVNDHCDIALTATADGVHLGPDDLSIGSARRLAPEGFLIG
;
A
#
# COMPACT_ATOMS: atom_id res chain seq x y z
N MET A 1 -10.17 16.78 5.66
CA MET A 1 -9.23 15.84 5.02
C MET A 1 -7.83 16.28 5.37
N THR A 2 -7.04 15.45 6.03
CA THR A 2 -5.60 15.68 6.16
C THR A 2 -5.00 15.64 4.75
N PRO A 3 -4.22 16.65 4.32
CA PRO A 3 -3.58 16.63 3.02
C PRO A 3 -2.61 15.45 2.94
N ASP A 4 -2.44 14.91 1.73
CA ASP A 4 -1.41 13.92 1.50
C ASP A 4 -0.02 14.54 1.68
N ARG A 5 0.92 13.74 2.19
CA ARG A 5 2.33 14.11 2.35
C ARG A 5 3.09 13.87 1.04
N THR A 6 4.23 14.53 0.85
CA THR A 6 5.07 14.23 -0.33
C THR A 6 5.61 12.80 -0.27
N PRO A 7 5.99 12.18 -1.39
CA PRO A 7 6.61 10.85 -1.41
C PRO A 7 7.81 10.74 -0.45
N GLU A 8 8.66 11.76 -0.38
CA GLU A 8 9.84 11.79 0.48
C GLU A 8 9.46 11.78 1.97
N GLU A 9 8.46 12.58 2.35
CA GLU A 9 7.93 12.61 3.71
C GLU A 9 7.30 11.26 4.10
N VAL A 10 6.58 10.62 3.17
CA VAL A 10 5.99 9.30 3.38
C VAL A 10 7.07 8.25 3.60
N ILE A 11 8.13 8.25 2.79
CA ILE A 11 9.25 7.31 2.91
C ILE A 11 9.99 7.52 4.24
N ALA A 12 10.27 8.77 4.61
CA ALA A 12 10.93 9.08 5.88
C ALA A 12 10.11 8.62 7.08
N LEU A 13 8.78 8.84 7.04
CA LEU A 13 7.88 8.37 8.08
C LEU A 13 7.83 6.84 8.14
N ALA A 14 7.74 6.17 6.99
CA ALA A 14 7.74 4.72 6.90
C ALA A 14 9.00 4.11 7.54
N HIS A 15 10.18 4.66 7.25
CA HIS A 15 11.41 4.25 7.94
C HIS A 15 11.31 4.41 9.45
N ALA A 16 10.88 5.58 9.94
CA ALA A 16 10.82 5.86 11.37
C ALA A 16 9.88 4.90 12.11
N VAL A 17 8.69 4.61 11.55
CA VAL A 17 7.72 3.72 12.20
C VAL A 17 8.12 2.25 12.10
N LEU A 18 8.76 1.82 11.02
CA LEU A 18 9.29 0.46 10.90
C LEU A 18 10.43 0.23 11.90
N GLN A 19 11.32 1.20 12.07
CA GLN A 19 12.34 1.16 13.14
C GLN A 19 11.72 1.19 14.54
N GLY A 20 10.53 1.76 14.68
CA GLY A 20 9.73 1.71 15.89
C GLY A 20 9.02 0.37 16.15
N GLY A 21 9.19 -0.62 15.27
CA GLY A 21 8.60 -1.96 15.43
C GLY A 21 7.17 -2.09 14.88
N ALA A 22 6.77 -1.24 13.92
CA ALA A 22 5.48 -1.42 13.26
C ALA A 22 5.47 -2.70 12.40
N ASP A 23 4.51 -3.60 12.68
CA ASP A 23 4.34 -4.87 11.96
C ASP A 23 3.56 -4.73 10.64
N MET A 24 2.97 -3.56 10.37
CA MET A 24 2.19 -3.29 9.16
C MET A 24 2.25 -1.81 8.76
N LEU A 25 2.30 -1.55 7.45
CA LEU A 25 2.09 -0.26 6.83
C LEU A 25 0.95 -0.29 5.81
N GLN A 26 0.13 0.76 5.84
CA GLN A 26 -0.88 1.01 4.82
C GLN A 26 -0.55 2.31 4.05
N LEU A 27 -0.35 2.21 2.74
CA LEU A 27 -0.20 3.36 1.86
C LEU A 27 -1.57 3.90 1.46
N ARG A 28 -1.88 5.10 1.91
CA ARG A 28 -3.08 5.85 1.52
C ARG A 28 -2.70 7.22 1.00
N HIS A 29 -2.78 7.38 -0.32
CA HIS A 29 -2.46 8.63 -1.00
C HIS A 29 -3.44 8.81 -2.16
N LYS A 30 -4.20 9.91 -2.15
CA LYS A 30 -5.33 10.16 -3.05
C LYS A 30 -5.00 11.08 -4.21
N THR A 31 -3.97 11.92 -4.09
CA THR A 31 -3.68 12.96 -5.08
C THR A 31 -2.56 12.62 -6.07
N LEU A 32 -1.73 11.60 -5.82
CA LEU A 32 -0.65 11.24 -6.74
C LEU A 32 -1.18 10.67 -8.05
N PRO A 33 -0.54 11.01 -9.19
CA PRO A 33 -0.70 10.27 -10.43
C PRO A 33 -0.38 8.78 -10.22
N ARG A 34 -1.09 7.90 -10.94
CA ARG A 34 -0.97 6.44 -10.77
C ARG A 34 0.45 5.89 -10.91
N GLY A 35 1.24 6.46 -11.83
CA GLY A 35 2.64 6.06 -12.02
C GLY A 35 3.50 6.40 -10.80
N GLU A 36 3.38 7.63 -10.28
CA GLU A 36 4.12 8.06 -9.09
C GLU A 36 3.68 7.31 -7.83
N LEU A 37 2.37 7.02 -7.71
CA LEU A 37 1.86 6.20 -6.63
C LEU A 37 2.44 4.78 -6.66
N LEU A 38 2.57 4.18 -7.84
CA LEU A 38 3.18 2.87 -8.00
C LEU A 38 4.65 2.88 -7.60
N GLU A 39 5.41 3.89 -8.00
CA GLU A 39 6.81 4.03 -7.61
C GLU A 39 6.96 4.21 -6.09
N LEU A 40 6.11 5.01 -5.46
CA LEU A 40 6.07 5.13 -4.00
C LEU A 40 5.71 3.79 -3.34
N ALA A 41 4.71 3.08 -3.86
CA ALA A 41 4.31 1.77 -3.34
C ALA A 41 5.44 0.74 -3.41
N ARG A 42 6.21 0.72 -4.51
CA ARG A 42 7.39 -0.16 -4.66
C ARG A 42 8.48 0.15 -3.63
N HIS A 43 8.77 1.42 -3.39
CA HIS A 43 9.73 1.81 -2.36
C HIS A 43 9.28 1.35 -0.97
N LEU A 44 8.01 1.60 -0.61
CA LEU A 44 7.47 1.16 0.67
C LEU A 44 7.42 -0.36 0.79
N ARG A 45 7.18 -1.08 -0.31
CA ARG A 45 7.22 -2.55 -0.31
C ARG A 45 8.62 -3.07 0.00
N ALA A 46 9.66 -2.49 -0.59
CA ALA A 46 11.04 -2.87 -0.30
C ALA A 46 11.36 -2.69 1.20
N LEU A 47 11.02 -1.53 1.77
CA LEU A 47 11.26 -1.23 3.17
C LEU A 47 10.52 -2.18 4.13
N THR A 48 9.26 -2.46 3.84
CA THR A 48 8.44 -3.37 4.66
C THR A 48 8.90 -4.82 4.54
N SER A 49 9.37 -5.25 3.37
CA SER A 49 9.95 -6.59 3.19
C SER A 49 11.23 -6.77 4.01
N GLU A 50 12.07 -5.74 4.12
CA GLU A 50 13.30 -5.78 4.91
C GLU A 50 13.02 -5.84 6.42
N SER A 51 11.94 -5.19 6.88
CA SER A 51 11.53 -5.20 8.29
C SER A 51 10.62 -6.38 8.67
N GLY A 52 10.18 -7.19 7.69
CA GLY A 52 9.20 -8.26 7.92
C GLY A 52 7.77 -7.75 8.16
N ALA A 53 7.51 -6.47 7.91
CA ALA A 53 6.20 -5.87 8.06
C ALA A 53 5.29 -6.14 6.85
N LEU A 54 3.99 -6.20 7.10
CA LEU A 54 2.98 -6.27 6.06
C LEU A 54 2.85 -4.93 5.35
N PHE A 55 2.60 -4.97 4.04
CA PHE A 55 2.33 -3.79 3.22
C PHE A 55 0.99 -3.87 2.52
N ILE A 56 0.13 -2.89 2.79
CA ILE A 56 -1.23 -2.79 2.24
C ILE A 56 -1.36 -1.50 1.43
N VAL A 57 -1.96 -1.57 0.24
CA VAL A 57 -2.28 -0.38 -0.57
C VAL A 57 -3.76 -0.07 -0.47
N ASN A 58 -4.11 1.20 -0.30
CA ASN A 58 -5.50 1.65 -0.21
C ASN A 58 -6.12 1.86 -1.60
N ASP A 59 -7.41 1.52 -1.76
CA ASP A 59 -8.32 1.77 -2.90
C ASP A 59 -7.90 1.14 -4.26
N HIS A 60 -6.63 0.77 -4.43
CA HIS A 60 -6.02 0.52 -5.74
C HIS A 60 -5.44 -0.89 -5.84
N CYS A 61 -6.31 -1.85 -6.15
CA CYS A 61 -5.93 -3.26 -6.28
C CYS A 61 -4.89 -3.50 -7.38
N ASP A 62 -4.95 -2.76 -8.48
CA ASP A 62 -3.96 -2.76 -9.56
C ASP A 62 -2.56 -2.36 -9.07
N ILE A 63 -2.48 -1.28 -8.28
CA ILE A 63 -1.24 -0.80 -7.70
C ILE A 63 -0.72 -1.81 -6.66
N ALA A 64 -1.59 -2.34 -5.81
CA ALA A 64 -1.23 -3.34 -4.80
C ALA A 64 -0.57 -4.58 -5.43
N LEU A 65 -1.20 -5.14 -6.47
CA LEU A 65 -0.69 -6.31 -7.17
C LEU A 65 0.62 -6.00 -7.93
N THR A 66 0.68 -4.86 -8.62
CA THR A 66 1.86 -4.47 -9.41
C THR A 66 3.07 -4.12 -8.52
N ALA A 67 2.83 -3.61 -7.31
CA ALA A 67 3.85 -3.33 -6.31
C ALA A 67 4.20 -4.56 -5.45
N THR A 68 3.58 -5.72 -5.67
CA THR A 68 3.75 -6.93 -4.84
C THR A 68 3.46 -6.69 -3.36
N ALA A 69 2.46 -5.86 -3.07
CA ALA A 69 1.92 -5.66 -1.72
C ALA A 69 1.35 -6.97 -1.17
N ASP A 70 1.26 -7.07 0.15
CA ASP A 70 0.64 -8.22 0.83
C ASP A 70 -0.89 -8.16 0.76
N GLY A 71 -1.45 -6.97 0.48
CA GLY A 71 -2.89 -6.81 0.34
C GLY A 71 -3.36 -5.45 -0.15
N VAL A 72 -4.68 -5.33 -0.23
CA VAL A 72 -5.40 -4.10 -0.57
C VAL A 72 -6.50 -3.83 0.47
N HIS A 73 -6.70 -2.56 0.81
CA HIS A 73 -7.89 -2.11 1.55
C HIS A 73 -8.86 -1.41 0.59
N LEU A 74 -10.11 -1.84 0.57
CA LEU A 74 -11.14 -1.39 -0.38
C LEU A 74 -12.33 -0.80 0.39
N GLY A 75 -12.63 0.47 0.11
CA GLY A 75 -13.83 1.15 0.57
C GLY A 75 -15.08 0.80 -0.24
N PRO A 76 -16.24 1.34 0.15
CA PRO A 76 -17.53 1.06 -0.48
C PRO A 76 -17.61 1.42 -1.98
N ASP A 77 -16.84 2.42 -2.41
CA ASP A 77 -16.86 2.95 -3.77
C ASP A 77 -15.73 2.38 -4.66
N ASP A 78 -14.92 1.45 -4.14
CA ASP A 78 -13.80 0.86 -4.85
C ASP A 78 -14.19 -0.44 -5.58
N LEU A 79 -13.19 -1.14 -6.10
CA LEU A 79 -13.36 -2.46 -6.69
C LEU A 79 -14.03 -3.40 -5.66
N SER A 80 -15.11 -4.08 -6.04
CA SER A 80 -15.76 -5.04 -5.11
C SER A 80 -14.79 -6.14 -4.65
N ILE A 81 -14.96 -6.63 -3.42
CA ILE A 81 -14.17 -7.74 -2.86
C ILE A 81 -14.14 -8.94 -3.80
N GLY A 82 -15.29 -9.29 -4.39
CA GLY A 82 -15.38 -10.42 -5.32
C GLY A 82 -14.56 -10.21 -6.60
N SER A 83 -14.51 -8.98 -7.12
CA SER A 83 -13.66 -8.65 -8.27
C SER A 83 -12.18 -8.64 -7.91
N ALA A 84 -11.80 -8.05 -6.77
CA ALA A 84 -10.42 -8.08 -6.29
C ALA A 84 -9.93 -9.52 -6.07
N ARG A 85 -10.75 -10.39 -5.47
CA ARG A 85 -10.39 -11.80 -5.23
C ARG A 85 -10.16 -12.60 -6.51
N ARG A 86 -10.78 -12.23 -7.64
CA ARG A 86 -10.52 -12.88 -8.94
C ARG A 86 -9.16 -12.51 -9.53
N LEU A 87 -8.61 -11.36 -9.17
CA LEU A 87 -7.31 -10.87 -9.65
C LEU A 87 -6.18 -11.28 -8.71
N ALA A 88 -6.47 -11.36 -7.42
CA ALA A 88 -5.49 -11.55 -6.38
C ALA A 88 -4.98 -13.01 -6.29
N PRO A 89 -3.67 -13.22 -6.03
CA PRO A 89 -3.15 -14.54 -5.77
C PRO A 89 -3.66 -15.11 -4.44
N GLU A 90 -3.44 -16.41 -4.23
CA GLU A 90 -3.71 -17.04 -2.94
C GLU A 90 -2.89 -16.39 -1.82
N GLY A 91 -3.49 -16.22 -0.64
CA GLY A 91 -2.86 -15.56 0.50
C GLY A 91 -2.91 -14.03 0.49
N PHE A 92 -3.28 -13.40 -0.63
CA PHE A 92 -3.39 -11.93 -0.71
C PHE A 92 -4.53 -11.41 0.17
N LEU A 93 -4.22 -10.43 1.02
CA LEU A 93 -5.15 -9.83 1.96
C LEU A 93 -6.08 -8.83 1.24
N ILE A 94 -7.37 -8.93 1.52
CA ILE A 94 -8.39 -8.01 1.02
C ILE A 94 -9.23 -7.63 2.22
N GLY A 95 -9.22 -6.35 2.58
CA GLY A 95 -9.98 -5.82 3.72
C GLY A 95 -10.58 -4.47 3.44
#